data_AF-A0A2S4V174-F1
#
_entry.id   AF-A0A2S4V174-F1
#
_cell.length_a   1.000
_cell.length_b   1.000
_cell.length_c   1.000
_cell.angle_alpha   90.00
_cell.angle_beta   90.00
_cell.angle_gamma   90.00
#
_symmetry.space_group_name_H-M   'P 1'
#
loop_
_entity.id
_entity.type
_entity.pdbx_description
1 polymer ?
#
loop_
_entity_poly.entity_id
_entity_poly.type
_entity_poly.pdbx_seq_one_letter_code
_entity_poly.pdbx_strand_id
1 'polypeptide(L)'
;MLLKSKLNNKVYKRVVDHTNSDDTLVVWKAVIEEFASNEAANQERIWNEFSSMPFDNSDVPGFITRLKSMIKTMYEVGITMPLNILSYEILKKLPQTTELTTIATTIKHCRSPLTATLVIHHLKLYANNLISSSKNTKSQVALLTEEVICTKSAHHPKATHPKTQCWKLYPHLNPHRHSNLSKTLEVNRRFLLAALSHLNPPLFHTSFLIQDHLLI
;
A
#
# COMPACT_ATOMS: atom_id res chain seq x y z
N MET A 1 20.16 19.25 -49.33
CA MET A 1 20.00 18.79 -47.93
C MET A 1 18.74 17.92 -47.82
N LEU A 2 18.87 16.65 -47.46
CA LEU A 2 17.81 15.62 -47.59
C LEU A 2 16.58 15.85 -46.70
N LEU A 3 16.76 16.54 -45.57
CA LEU A 3 15.68 16.85 -44.62
C LEU A 3 14.66 17.84 -45.23
N LYS A 4 15.13 18.92 -45.85
CA LYS A 4 14.28 19.96 -46.46
C LYS A 4 13.35 19.41 -47.52
N SER A 5 13.84 18.50 -48.37
CA SER A 5 13.05 17.93 -49.46
C SER A 5 11.97 16.96 -48.99
N LYS A 6 11.98 16.57 -47.71
CA LYS A 6 10.94 15.73 -47.07
C LYS A 6 9.92 16.55 -46.28
N LEU A 7 10.16 17.85 -46.05
CA LEU A 7 9.20 18.72 -45.37
C LEU A 7 8.11 19.16 -46.35
N ASN A 8 6.85 19.09 -45.92
CA ASN A 8 5.76 19.69 -46.66
C ASN A 8 5.93 21.22 -46.65
N ASN A 9 5.56 21.91 -47.74
CA ASN A 9 5.67 23.36 -47.93
C ASN A 9 5.13 24.18 -46.74
N LYS A 10 4.04 23.74 -46.09
CA LYS A 10 3.50 24.41 -44.89
C LYS A 10 4.47 24.37 -43.71
N VAL A 11 5.11 23.23 -43.48
CA VAL A 11 6.07 23.03 -42.39
C VAL A 11 7.39 23.71 -42.72
N TYR A 12 7.82 23.58 -43.98
CA TYR A 12 9.03 24.22 -44.49
C TYR A 12 9.03 25.73 -44.20
N LYS A 13 7.91 26.41 -44.49
CA LYS A 13 7.76 27.86 -44.26
C LYS A 13 7.79 28.30 -42.79
N ARG A 14 7.49 27.40 -41.85
CA ARG A 14 7.47 27.70 -40.41
C ARG A 14 8.80 27.39 -39.73
N VAL A 15 9.52 26.41 -40.26
CA VAL A 15 10.71 25.84 -39.62
C VAL A 15 12.03 26.27 -40.28
N VAL A 16 12.01 26.58 -41.58
CA VAL A 16 13.22 26.94 -42.34
C VAL A 16 13.23 28.43 -42.64
N ASP A 17 14.31 29.10 -42.25
CA ASP A 17 14.61 30.50 -42.56
C ASP A 17 15.98 30.65 -43.24
N HIS A 18 16.35 31.88 -43.57
CA HIS A 18 17.62 32.18 -44.25
C HIS A 18 18.86 31.94 -43.38
N THR A 19 18.70 31.82 -42.06
CA THR A 19 19.78 31.64 -41.08
C THR A 19 20.05 30.17 -40.77
N ASN A 20 19.00 29.34 -40.74
CA ASN A 20 19.10 27.93 -40.41
C ASN A 20 19.10 27.00 -41.63
N SER A 21 18.79 27.52 -42.82
CA SER A 21 18.67 26.74 -44.05
C SER A 21 19.83 25.75 -44.21
N ASP A 22 21.08 26.17 -44.07
CA ASP A 22 22.19 25.31 -44.51
C ASP A 22 22.64 24.27 -43.47
N ASP A 23 22.10 24.32 -42.24
CA ASP A 23 22.44 23.39 -41.16
C ASP A 23 21.28 22.41 -40.87
N THR A 24 21.53 21.12 -41.10
CA THR A 24 20.56 20.05 -40.84
C THR A 24 20.19 19.92 -39.37
N LEU A 25 21.14 20.13 -38.46
CA LEU A 25 20.89 20.01 -37.03
C LEU A 25 20.03 21.16 -36.52
N VAL A 26 20.24 22.37 -37.04
CA VAL A 26 19.43 23.54 -36.68
C VAL A 26 18.01 23.41 -37.22
N VAL A 27 17.84 22.97 -38.48
CA VAL A 27 16.51 22.66 -39.02
C VAL A 27 15.83 21.57 -38.21
N TRP A 28 16.56 20.51 -37.82
CA TRP A 28 15.98 19.44 -37.00
C TRP A 28 15.56 19.93 -35.60
N LYS A 29 16.36 20.77 -34.95
CA LYS A 29 15.96 21.41 -33.68
C LYS A 29 14.72 22.29 -33.86
N ALA A 30 14.66 23.08 -34.92
CA ALA A 30 13.50 23.92 -35.21
C ALA A 30 12.24 23.07 -35.51
N VAL A 31 12.37 21.90 -36.16
CA VAL A 31 11.27 20.93 -36.29
C VAL A 31 10.84 20.43 -34.91
N ILE A 32 11.80 20.02 -34.07
CA ILE A 32 11.50 19.54 -32.72
C ILE A 32 10.83 20.64 -31.89
N GLU A 33 11.23 21.90 -32.01
CA GLU A 33 10.65 23.03 -31.28
C GLU A 33 9.25 23.39 -31.78
N GLU A 34 9.05 23.47 -33.10
CA GLU A 34 7.76 23.75 -33.73
C GLU A 34 6.73 22.68 -33.35
N PHE A 35 7.13 21.41 -33.36
CA PHE A 35 6.27 20.28 -33.00
C PHE A 35 6.54 19.77 -31.59
N ALA A 36 7.21 20.57 -30.76
CA ALA A 36 7.48 20.18 -29.39
C ALA A 36 6.17 19.94 -28.69
N SER A 37 6.21 18.98 -27.79
CA SER A 37 5.14 18.53 -26.91
C SER A 37 4.28 19.67 -26.30
N ASN A 38 4.87 20.85 -26.10
CA ASN A 38 4.26 22.02 -25.45
C ASN A 38 3.44 22.93 -26.38
N GLU A 39 3.31 22.63 -27.67
CA GLU A 39 2.41 23.40 -28.55
C GLU A 39 0.96 23.30 -28.03
N ALA A 40 0.24 24.42 -28.01
CA ALA A 40 -1.12 24.50 -27.47
C ALA A 40 -2.07 23.48 -28.13
N ALA A 41 -1.91 23.20 -29.42
CA ALA A 41 -2.70 22.19 -30.14
C ALA A 41 -2.42 20.76 -29.64
N ASN A 42 -1.18 20.45 -29.30
CA ASN A 42 -0.80 19.15 -28.73
C ASN A 42 -1.36 19.00 -27.31
N GLN A 43 -1.27 20.07 -26.50
CA GLN A 43 -1.86 20.11 -25.17
C GLN A 43 -3.38 19.94 -25.21
N GLU A 44 -4.06 20.65 -26.11
CA GLU A 44 -5.51 20.54 -26.31
C GLU A 44 -5.90 19.11 -26.69
N ARG A 45 -5.19 18.47 -27.62
CA ARG A 45 -5.47 17.09 -28.03
C ARG A 45 -5.38 16.12 -26.84
N ILE A 46 -4.30 16.20 -26.06
CA ILE A 46 -4.09 15.33 -24.89
C ILE A 46 -5.11 15.63 -23.79
N TRP A 47 -5.45 16.90 -23.58
CA TRP A 47 -6.50 17.30 -22.64
C TRP A 47 -7.87 16.77 -23.04
N ASN A 48 -8.21 16.82 -24.33
CA ASN A 48 -9.47 16.30 -24.86
C ASN A 48 -9.54 14.76 -24.72
N GLU A 49 -8.43 14.07 -24.96
CA GLU A 49 -8.31 12.62 -24.75
C GLU A 49 -8.49 12.25 -23.27
N PHE A 50 -7.80 12.97 -22.37
CA PHE A 50 -8.01 12.81 -20.92
C PHE A 50 -9.46 13.07 -20.54
N SER A 51 -10.05 14.18 -21.01
CA SER A 51 -11.39 14.63 -20.66
C SER A 51 -12.47 13.66 -21.11
N SER A 52 -12.33 13.08 -22.30
CA SER A 52 -13.28 12.13 -22.88
C SER A 52 -13.07 10.68 -22.45
N MET A 53 -11.96 10.36 -21.76
CA MET A 53 -11.67 9.02 -21.27
C MET A 53 -12.82 8.44 -20.42
N PRO A 54 -13.51 7.38 -20.90
CA PRO A 54 -14.64 6.81 -20.18
C PRO A 54 -14.16 5.89 -19.06
N PHE A 55 -14.95 5.84 -17.97
CA PHE A 55 -14.81 4.81 -16.95
C PHE A 55 -15.54 3.54 -17.40
N ASP A 56 -14.86 2.39 -17.31
CA ASP A 56 -15.42 1.09 -17.63
C ASP A 56 -15.52 0.25 -16.35
N ASN A 57 -16.75 -0.08 -15.94
CA ASN A 57 -17.01 -0.91 -14.76
C ASN A 57 -16.53 -2.36 -14.96
N SER A 58 -16.42 -2.83 -16.20
CA SER A 58 -15.97 -4.19 -16.52
C SER A 58 -14.44 -4.32 -16.53
N ASP A 59 -13.73 -3.21 -16.75
CA ASP A 59 -12.27 -3.14 -16.83
C ASP A 59 -11.69 -1.98 -16.00
N VAL A 60 -11.92 -2.03 -14.69
CA VAL A 60 -11.34 -1.07 -13.74
C VAL A 60 -9.79 -1.07 -13.80
N PRO A 61 -9.10 -2.23 -13.89
CA PRO A 61 -7.63 -2.25 -14.01
C PRO A 61 -7.11 -1.57 -15.28
N GLY A 62 -7.77 -1.76 -16.43
CA GLY A 62 -7.40 -1.09 -17.66
C GLY A 62 -7.69 0.41 -17.62
N PHE A 63 -8.81 0.84 -16.99
CA PHE A 63 -9.04 2.26 -16.71
C PHE A 63 -7.90 2.88 -15.89
N ILE A 64 -7.48 2.23 -14.80
CA ILE A 64 -6.36 2.71 -13.96
C ILE A 64 -5.07 2.83 -14.77
N THR A 65 -4.80 1.87 -15.67
CA THR A 65 -3.60 1.86 -16.50
C THR A 65 -3.61 3.00 -17.51
N ARG A 66 -4.72 3.18 -18.23
CA ARG A 66 -4.92 4.30 -19.16
C ARG A 66 -4.79 5.64 -18.45
N LEU A 67 -5.40 5.78 -17.27
CA LEU A 67 -5.34 7.00 -16.47
C LEU A 67 -3.90 7.36 -16.09
N LYS A 68 -3.09 6.39 -15.63
CA LYS A 68 -1.68 6.63 -15.33
C LYS A 68 -0.87 7.05 -16.55
N SER A 69 -1.10 6.39 -17.68
CA SER A 69 -0.46 6.75 -18.95
C SER A 69 -0.79 8.19 -19.32
N MET A 70 -2.07 8.56 -19.21
CA MET A 70 -2.53 9.90 -19.54
C MET A 70 -1.93 10.98 -18.64
N ILE A 71 -1.88 10.76 -17.32
CA ILE A 71 -1.24 11.69 -16.38
C ILE A 71 0.24 11.89 -16.73
N LYS A 72 0.93 10.82 -17.13
CA LYS A 72 2.33 10.90 -17.59
C LYS A 72 2.44 11.70 -18.88
N THR A 73 1.61 11.41 -19.87
CA THR A 73 1.62 12.11 -21.17
C THR A 73 1.26 13.59 -21.01
N MET A 74 0.31 13.93 -20.13
CA MET A 74 -0.02 15.32 -19.76
C MET A 74 1.22 16.08 -19.26
N TYR A 75 2.03 15.45 -18.39
CA TYR A 75 3.28 16.04 -17.92
C TYR A 75 4.31 16.19 -19.05
N GLU A 76 4.44 15.19 -19.92
CA GLU A 76 5.35 15.23 -21.08
C GLU A 76 5.01 16.33 -22.09
N VAL A 77 3.73 16.75 -22.17
CA VAL A 77 3.25 17.85 -23.05
C VAL A 77 3.16 19.19 -22.33
N GLY A 78 3.64 19.27 -21.09
CA GLY A 78 3.67 20.50 -20.31
C GLY A 78 2.32 20.93 -19.72
N ILE A 79 1.32 20.04 -19.67
CA ILE A 79 0.07 20.30 -18.93
C ILE A 79 0.36 20.11 -17.44
N THR A 80 0.64 21.20 -16.75
CA THR A 80 0.81 21.23 -15.29
C THR A 80 -0.49 21.64 -14.60
N MET A 81 -0.98 20.82 -13.68
CA MET A 81 -2.22 21.07 -12.94
C MET A 81 -2.03 20.81 -11.44
N PRO A 82 -2.66 21.60 -10.56
CA PRO A 82 -2.71 21.30 -9.13
C PRO A 82 -3.25 19.89 -8.86
N LEU A 83 -2.59 19.15 -7.96
CA LEU A 83 -2.90 17.74 -7.68
C LEU A 83 -4.35 17.52 -7.24
N ASN A 84 -4.92 18.45 -6.49
CA ASN A 84 -6.30 18.42 -6.03
C ASN A 84 -7.29 18.58 -7.20
N ILE A 85 -7.04 19.51 -8.12
CA ILE A 85 -7.90 19.74 -9.30
C ILE A 85 -7.89 18.49 -10.20
N LEU A 86 -6.72 17.95 -10.48
CA LEU A 86 -6.60 16.71 -11.26
C LEU A 86 -7.39 15.56 -10.61
N SER A 87 -7.33 15.45 -9.29
CA SER A 87 -8.07 14.43 -8.55
C SER A 87 -9.59 14.62 -8.66
N TYR A 88 -10.09 15.86 -8.58
CA TYR A 88 -11.51 16.15 -8.77
C TYR A 88 -11.98 15.79 -10.18
N GLU A 89 -11.18 16.08 -11.21
CA GLU A 89 -11.47 15.69 -12.59
C GLU A 89 -11.54 14.18 -12.76
N ILE A 90 -10.66 13.42 -12.10
CA ILE A 90 -10.71 11.95 -12.11
C ILE A 90 -11.98 11.45 -11.41
N LEU A 91 -12.32 12.01 -10.25
CA LEU A 91 -13.52 11.61 -9.50
C LEU A 91 -14.81 11.89 -10.29
N LYS A 92 -14.85 12.97 -11.08
CA LYS A 92 -15.99 13.32 -11.93
C LYS A 92 -16.25 12.30 -13.05
N LYS A 93 -15.24 11.52 -13.43
CA LYS A 93 -15.37 10.47 -14.46
C LYS A 93 -16.03 9.20 -13.94
N LEU A 94 -16.09 9.01 -12.62
CA LEU A 94 -16.69 7.82 -12.03
C LEU A 94 -18.21 7.86 -12.20
N PRO A 95 -18.85 6.75 -12.63
CA PRO A 95 -20.30 6.70 -12.70
C PRO A 95 -20.91 6.81 -11.30
N GLN A 96 -22.13 7.35 -11.23
CA GLN A 96 -22.88 7.52 -9.99
C GLN A 96 -23.49 6.19 -9.52
N THR A 97 -22.64 5.21 -9.23
CA THR A 97 -23.05 3.99 -8.53
C THR A 97 -22.89 4.18 -7.03
N THR A 98 -23.63 3.41 -6.23
CA THR A 98 -23.58 3.49 -4.77
C THR A 98 -22.15 3.31 -4.25
N GLU A 99 -21.43 2.29 -4.74
CA GLU A 99 -20.06 1.97 -4.31
C GLU A 99 -19.04 3.06 -4.69
N LEU A 100 -19.07 3.54 -5.94
CA LEU A 100 -18.13 4.56 -6.42
C LEU A 100 -18.43 5.93 -5.81
N THR A 101 -19.68 6.22 -5.49
CA THR A 101 -20.07 7.42 -4.74
C THR A 101 -19.50 7.37 -3.33
N THR A 102 -19.58 6.22 -2.64
CA THR A 102 -18.95 6.03 -1.33
C THR A 102 -17.42 6.19 -1.39
N ILE A 103 -16.77 5.68 -2.43
CA ILE A 103 -15.33 5.87 -2.64
C ILE A 103 -15.02 7.37 -2.87
N ALA A 104 -15.80 8.06 -3.70
CA ALA A 104 -15.59 9.48 -3.96
C ALA A 104 -15.78 10.35 -2.71
N THR A 105 -16.78 10.06 -1.87
CA THR A 105 -17.02 10.80 -0.62
C THR A 105 -15.95 10.50 0.43
N THR A 106 -15.56 9.24 0.61
CA THR A 106 -14.47 8.87 1.54
C THR A 106 -13.15 9.52 1.18
N ILE A 107 -12.81 9.61 -0.12
CA ILE A 107 -11.63 10.33 -0.59
C ILE A 107 -11.73 11.84 -0.26
N LYS A 108 -12.88 12.47 -0.54
CA LYS A 108 -13.10 13.91 -0.30
C LYS A 108 -13.06 14.30 1.19
N HIS A 109 -13.51 13.41 2.06
CA HIS A 109 -13.51 13.64 3.51
C HIS A 109 -12.29 13.03 4.23
N CYS A 110 -11.34 12.47 3.47
CA CYS A 110 -10.09 12.01 4.04
C CYS A 110 -9.29 13.22 4.53
N ARG A 111 -8.66 13.13 5.71
CA ARG A 111 -7.74 14.16 6.22
C ARG A 111 -6.38 14.18 5.48
N SER A 112 -6.26 13.39 4.41
CA SER A 112 -5.06 13.32 3.58
C SER A 112 -5.14 14.31 2.42
N PRO A 113 -4.01 14.81 1.91
CA PRO A 113 -4.01 15.65 0.70
C PRO A 113 -4.63 14.88 -0.48
N LEU A 114 -5.55 15.54 -1.18
CA LEU A 114 -6.23 14.97 -2.33
C LEU A 114 -5.26 14.90 -3.52
N THR A 115 -4.85 13.68 -3.88
CA THR A 115 -3.92 13.43 -4.99
C THR A 115 -4.45 12.34 -5.94
N ALA A 116 -4.03 12.41 -7.21
CA ALA A 116 -4.41 11.40 -8.20
C ALA A 116 -3.93 9.99 -7.79
N THR A 117 -2.81 9.91 -7.07
CA THR A 117 -2.28 8.66 -6.51
C THR A 117 -3.21 8.07 -5.45
N LEU A 118 -3.82 8.90 -4.60
CA LEU A 118 -4.81 8.46 -3.62
C LEU A 118 -6.07 7.92 -4.32
N VAL A 119 -6.58 8.63 -5.33
CA VAL A 119 -7.73 8.16 -6.12
C VAL A 119 -7.43 6.81 -6.77
N ILE A 120 -6.28 6.69 -7.44
CA ILE A 120 -5.82 5.43 -8.05
C ILE A 120 -5.70 4.30 -7.01
N HIS A 121 -5.20 4.60 -5.80
CA HIS A 121 -5.09 3.63 -4.73
C HIS A 121 -6.45 3.07 -4.32
N HIS A 122 -7.44 3.94 -4.10
CA HIS A 122 -8.80 3.51 -3.78
C HIS A 122 -9.46 2.73 -4.92
N LEU A 123 -9.24 3.11 -6.18
CA LEU A 123 -9.73 2.36 -7.34
C LEU A 123 -9.09 0.96 -7.46
N LYS A 124 -7.81 0.81 -7.09
CA LYS A 124 -7.17 -0.51 -7.00
C LYS A 124 -7.78 -1.38 -5.92
N LEU A 125 -8.04 -0.80 -4.73
CA LEU A 125 -8.73 -1.53 -3.66
C LEU A 125 -10.12 -1.98 -4.11
N TYR A 126 -10.86 -1.10 -4.79
CA TYR A 126 -12.14 -1.43 -5.39
C TYR A 126 -12.05 -2.60 -6.38
N ALA A 127 -11.13 -2.54 -7.34
CA ALA A 127 -10.91 -3.62 -8.30
C ALA A 127 -10.57 -4.96 -7.63
N ASN A 128 -9.72 -4.94 -6.59
CA ASN A 128 -9.37 -6.13 -5.84
C ASN A 128 -10.57 -6.73 -5.09
N ASN A 129 -11.44 -5.88 -4.56
CA ASN A 129 -12.67 -6.32 -3.89
C ASN A 129 -13.65 -6.95 -4.88
N LEU A 130 -13.81 -6.40 -6.09
CA LEU A 130 -14.64 -7.01 -7.14
C LEU A 130 -14.19 -8.43 -7.47
N ILE A 131 -12.88 -8.64 -7.63
CA ILE A 131 -12.29 -9.96 -7.90
C ILE A 131 -12.51 -10.91 -6.71
N SER A 132 -12.40 -10.40 -5.48
CA SER A 132 -12.55 -11.20 -4.26
C SER A 132 -14.01 -11.60 -4.00
N SER A 133 -14.96 -10.71 -4.30
CA SER A 133 -16.41 -10.98 -4.20
C SER A 133 -16.88 -11.99 -5.27
N SER A 134 -16.30 -11.97 -6.47
CA SER A 134 -16.58 -12.98 -7.51
C SER A 134 -16.10 -14.38 -7.14
N LYS A 135 -15.01 -14.49 -6.37
CA LYS A 135 -14.44 -15.78 -5.93
C LYS A 135 -15.07 -16.35 -4.66
N ASN A 136 -15.84 -15.55 -3.94
CA ASN A 136 -16.51 -15.97 -2.71
C ASN A 136 -18.02 -15.97 -2.88
N THR A 137 -18.58 -17.13 -3.22
CA THR A 137 -20.00 -17.49 -2.97
C THR A 137 -20.30 -17.65 -1.46
N LYS A 138 -19.56 -16.95 -0.59
CA LYS A 138 -19.83 -16.86 0.85
C LYS A 138 -20.12 -15.41 1.17
N SER A 139 -21.42 -15.13 1.16
CA SER A 139 -22.11 -13.95 1.71
C SER A 139 -21.25 -13.18 2.72
N GLN A 140 -20.91 -11.92 2.40
CA GLN A 140 -20.55 -10.97 3.43
C GLN A 140 -21.83 -10.57 4.17
N VAL A 141 -22.10 -11.27 5.27
CA VAL A 141 -22.98 -10.79 6.32
C VAL A 141 -22.15 -10.54 7.58
N ALA A 142 -22.39 -9.33 8.11
CA ALA A 142 -22.20 -8.86 9.48
C ALA A 142 -20.80 -8.42 9.94
N LEU A 143 -20.66 -7.09 10.11
CA LEU A 143 -19.99 -6.54 11.30
C LEU A 143 -20.95 -5.60 12.04
N LEU A 144 -22.06 -6.16 12.51
CA LEU A 144 -22.76 -5.68 13.70
C LEU A 144 -22.95 -6.88 14.61
N THR A 145 -21.85 -7.41 15.15
CA THR A 145 -21.95 -8.26 16.32
C THR A 145 -22.31 -7.35 17.48
N GLU A 146 -23.57 -7.37 17.89
CA GLU A 146 -23.94 -6.96 19.23
C GLU A 146 -23.20 -7.90 20.18
N GLU A 147 -22.02 -7.46 20.63
CA GLU A 147 -21.09 -8.33 21.32
C GLU A 147 -21.70 -8.72 22.66
N VAL A 148 -22.15 -9.97 22.75
CA VAL A 148 -22.62 -10.58 24.00
C VAL A 148 -21.42 -10.82 24.90
N ILE A 149 -20.90 -9.75 25.50
CA ILE A 149 -19.72 -9.76 26.36
C ILE A 149 -20.16 -9.83 27.80
N CYS A 150 -19.66 -10.85 28.50
CA CYS A 150 -19.76 -10.92 29.95
C CYS A 150 -18.69 -9.99 30.56
N THR A 151 -19.05 -9.24 31.59
CA THR A 151 -18.12 -8.36 32.33
C THR A 151 -17.61 -9.06 33.59
N LYS A 152 -16.63 -8.47 34.29
CA LYS A 152 -16.00 -9.09 35.48
C LYS A 152 -16.98 -9.35 36.63
N SER A 153 -18.16 -8.73 36.60
CA SER A 153 -19.17 -8.82 37.65
C SER A 153 -20.57 -9.20 37.14
N ALA A 154 -20.79 -9.32 35.82
CA ALA A 154 -22.10 -9.66 35.27
C ALA A 154 -22.02 -10.67 34.12
N HIS A 155 -22.86 -11.70 34.21
CA HIS A 155 -23.11 -12.64 33.11
C HIS A 155 -24.13 -12.06 32.16
N HIS A 156 -23.88 -12.11 30.85
CA HIS A 156 -24.87 -11.70 29.88
C HIS A 156 -25.92 -12.82 29.71
N PRO A 157 -27.23 -12.56 29.82
CA PRO A 157 -28.27 -13.60 29.78
C PRO A 157 -28.30 -14.41 28.48
N LYS A 158 -27.85 -13.81 27.38
CA LYS A 158 -27.77 -14.43 26.04
C LYS A 158 -26.40 -15.03 25.72
N ALA A 159 -25.50 -15.14 26.70
CA ALA A 159 -24.17 -15.70 26.46
C ALA A 159 -24.27 -17.16 26.02
N THR A 160 -23.37 -17.56 25.13
CA THR A 160 -23.23 -18.93 24.59
C THR A 160 -22.72 -19.94 25.62
N HIS A 161 -22.54 -19.53 26.88
CA HIS A 161 -22.09 -20.37 27.97
C HIS A 161 -22.94 -20.13 29.23
N PRO A 162 -23.14 -21.15 30.09
CA PRO A 162 -23.86 -21.00 31.34
C PRO A 162 -23.09 -20.13 32.33
N LYS A 163 -23.80 -19.45 33.24
CA LYS A 163 -23.20 -18.56 34.26
C LYS A 163 -22.10 -19.23 35.08
N THR A 164 -22.27 -20.52 35.37
CA THR A 164 -21.32 -21.34 36.14
C THR A 164 -19.98 -21.54 35.44
N GLN A 165 -19.92 -21.40 34.11
CA GLN A 165 -18.71 -21.58 33.30
C GLN A 165 -18.18 -20.26 32.73
N CYS A 166 -18.72 -19.11 33.17
CA CYS A 166 -18.28 -17.81 32.69
C CYS A 166 -16.89 -17.45 33.22
N TRP A 167 -15.89 -17.45 32.35
CA TRP A 167 -14.50 -17.15 32.74
C TRP A 167 -14.27 -15.69 33.11
N LYS A 168 -15.18 -14.78 32.74
CA LYS A 168 -15.10 -13.38 33.15
C LYS A 168 -15.57 -13.20 34.60
N LEU A 169 -16.58 -13.97 35.04
CA LEU A 169 -17.03 -14.04 36.43
C LEU A 169 -16.11 -14.90 37.29
N TYR A 170 -15.60 -16.00 36.74
CA TYR A 170 -14.73 -16.95 37.42
C TYR A 170 -13.42 -17.12 36.64
N PRO A 171 -12.45 -16.20 36.81
CA PRO A 171 -11.18 -16.24 36.06
C PRO A 171 -10.36 -17.51 36.25
N HIS A 172 -10.61 -18.28 37.32
CA HIS A 172 -9.95 -19.57 37.56
C HIS A 172 -10.46 -20.70 36.65
N LEU A 173 -11.63 -20.54 36.03
CA LEU A 173 -12.17 -21.51 35.07
C LEU A 173 -11.63 -21.30 33.65
N ASN A 174 -10.85 -20.23 33.42
CA ASN A 174 -10.31 -19.92 32.11
C ASN A 174 -9.25 -20.96 31.68
N PRO A 175 -9.51 -21.78 30.65
CA PRO A 175 -8.57 -22.81 30.17
C PRO A 175 -7.28 -22.20 29.64
N HIS A 176 -7.27 -20.93 29.23
CA HIS A 176 -6.07 -20.22 28.79
C HIS A 176 -5.25 -19.64 29.95
N ARG A 177 -5.74 -19.67 31.20
CA ARG A 177 -5.00 -19.16 32.36
C ARG A 177 -3.98 -20.19 32.87
N HIS A 178 -4.28 -21.49 32.77
CA HIS A 178 -3.41 -22.57 33.21
C HIS A 178 -2.17 -22.77 32.32
N SER A 179 -2.23 -22.42 31.04
CA SER A 179 -1.10 -22.54 30.11
C SER A 179 0.06 -21.57 30.42
N ASN A 180 -0.22 -20.48 31.13
CA ASN A 180 0.80 -19.51 31.54
C ASN A 180 1.39 -19.82 32.92
N LEU A 181 0.63 -20.47 33.82
CA LEU A 181 1.13 -20.88 35.13
C LEU A 181 2.07 -22.09 35.02
N SER A 182 1.78 -23.03 34.12
CA SER A 182 2.67 -24.17 33.84
C SER A 182 4.02 -23.72 33.26
N LYS A 183 4.03 -22.73 32.36
CA LYS A 183 5.26 -22.12 31.82
C LYS A 183 6.08 -21.42 32.91
N THR A 184 5.45 -20.68 33.81
CA THR A 184 6.16 -20.00 34.91
C THR A 184 6.74 -20.98 35.94
N LEU A 185 6.04 -22.08 36.25
CA LEU A 185 6.54 -23.12 37.16
C LEU A 185 7.70 -23.92 36.55
N GLU A 186 7.67 -24.17 35.24
CA GLU A 186 8.74 -24.88 34.53
C GLU A 186 10.00 -24.02 34.39
N VAL A 187 9.83 -22.71 34.16
CA VAL A 187 10.93 -21.73 34.17
C VAL A 187 11.56 -21.62 35.57
N ASN A 188 10.75 -21.52 36.63
CA ASN A 188 11.26 -21.48 38.01
C ASN A 188 11.94 -22.78 38.44
N ARG A 189 11.49 -23.94 37.95
CA ARG A 189 12.16 -25.23 38.21
C ARG A 189 13.54 -25.30 37.54
N ARG A 190 13.69 -24.76 36.33
CA ARG A 190 14.99 -24.66 35.64
C ARG A 190 15.94 -23.69 36.34
N PHE A 191 15.44 -22.57 36.86
CA PHE A 191 16.24 -21.62 37.63
C PHE A 191 16.69 -22.18 38.99
N LEU A 192 15.83 -22.91 39.72
CA LEU A 192 16.22 -23.56 40.98
C LEU A 192 17.24 -24.69 40.79
N LEU A 193 17.10 -25.51 39.74
CA LEU A 193 18.08 -26.57 39.43
C LEU A 193 19.46 -25.98 39.05
N ALA A 194 19.49 -24.85 38.33
CA ALA A 194 20.73 -24.15 38.01
C ALA A 194 21.40 -23.52 39.26
N ALA A 195 20.61 -23.00 40.20
CA ALA A 195 21.13 -22.45 41.46
C ALA A 195 21.73 -23.55 42.37
N LEU A 196 21.17 -24.76 42.37
CA LEU A 196 21.68 -25.89 43.14
C LEU A 196 22.97 -26.49 42.55
N SER A 197 23.19 -26.39 41.24
CA SER A 197 24.45 -26.82 40.61
C SER A 197 25.64 -25.90 40.87
N HIS A 198 25.41 -24.65 41.32
CA HIS A 198 26.46 -23.69 41.64
C HIS A 198 26.91 -23.69 43.11
N LEU A 199 26.30 -24.53 43.97
CA LEU A 199 26.61 -24.62 45.40
C LEU A 199 27.53 -25.80 45.78
N ASN A 200 28.11 -26.51 44.82
CA ASN A 200 29.13 -27.53 45.10
C ASN A 200 30.53 -26.96 44.80
N PRO A 201 31.32 -26.57 45.83
CA PRO A 201 32.73 -26.23 45.63
C PRO A 201 33.56 -27.50 45.40
N PRO A 202 34.68 -27.42 44.65
CA PRO A 202 35.61 -28.53 44.53
C PRO A 202 36.40 -28.68 45.83
N LEU A 203 36.34 -29.86 46.45
CA LEU A 203 37.27 -30.23 47.53
C LEU A 203 38.66 -30.47 46.90
N PHE A 204 39.50 -29.43 46.90
CA PHE A 204 40.95 -29.59 46.81
C PHE A 204 41.51 -29.69 48.23
N HIS A 205 42.11 -30.83 48.57
CA HIS A 205 43.05 -30.89 49.68
C HIS A 205 44.47 -30.94 49.08
N THR A 206 45.19 -29.83 49.20
CA THR A 206 46.65 -29.76 49.07
C THR A 206 47.26 -30.56 50.22
N SER A 207 48.36 -31.31 50.05
CA SER A 207 49.77 -30.93 50.20
C SER A 207 50.52 -32.28 50.32
N PHE A 208 51.78 -32.54 49.99
CA PHE A 208 53.02 -31.82 50.28
C PHE A 208 54.15 -32.63 49.58
N LEU A 209 55.09 -31.97 48.90
CA LEU A 209 56.35 -32.57 48.44
C LEU A 209 57.37 -32.48 49.59
N ILE A 210 57.94 -33.60 50.02
CA ILE A 210 59.27 -33.64 50.65
C ILE A 210 60.07 -34.75 49.96
N GLN A 211 61.33 -34.41 49.78
CA GLN A 211 62.31 -34.94 48.84
C GLN A 211 63.36 -35.82 49.55
N ASP A 212 63.98 -36.71 48.76
CA ASP A 212 65.25 -37.42 48.95
C ASP A 212 65.44 -38.36 50.15
N HIS A 213 65.64 -39.66 49.88
CA HIS A 213 66.99 -40.23 49.93
C HIS A 213 67.04 -41.67 49.36
N LEU A 214 67.98 -41.87 48.43
CA LEU A 214 68.55 -43.15 48.02
C LEU A 214 69.35 -43.76 49.19
N LEU A 215 69.22 -45.06 49.46
CA LEU A 215 70.33 -46.04 49.50
C LEU A 215 69.91 -47.43 50.04
N ILE A 216 70.37 -48.44 49.28
CA ILE A 216 70.48 -49.89 49.51
C ILE A 216 69.23 -50.73 49.18
#